data_AF-A0A942BVB6-F1
#
_entry.id   AF-A0A942BVB6-F1
#
_cell.length_a   1.000
_cell.length_b   1.000
_cell.length_c   1.000
_cell.angle_alpha   90.00
_cell.angle_beta   90.00
_cell.angle_gamma   90.00
#
_symmetry.space_group_name_H-M   'P 1'
#
loop_
_entity.id
_entity.type
_entity.pdbx_description
1 polymer ?
#
loop_
_entity_poly.entity_id
_entity_poly.type
_entity_poly.pdbx_seq_one_letter_code
_entity_poly.pdbx_strand_id
1 'polypeptide(L)'
;MRESVDSLIERIREALGAEWLPELYRKKVRSQRTRSYLLDIRGAEREPEILHTLLGIEVKVGRRRFACPDLATARYIRIFARLGCREFAVPYDISKISRIADELETSWQRTLLVAAEVSSRRPPRSAMLIGRKLVSVMREEIESIGAGEPMPAFDTRTRQRKK
;
A
#
# COMPACT_ATOMS: atom_id res chain seq x y z
N MET A 1 -22.02 -26.58 -6.23
CA MET A 1 -22.23 -25.13 -6.06
C MET A 1 -20.93 -24.40 -6.39
N ARG A 2 -20.89 -23.51 -7.40
CA ARG A 2 -19.67 -22.74 -7.70
C ARG A 2 -19.56 -21.61 -6.69
N GLU A 3 -18.51 -21.62 -5.88
CA GLU A 3 -18.18 -20.53 -4.97
C GLU A 3 -17.84 -19.26 -5.79
N SER A 4 -18.50 -18.15 -5.45
CA SER A 4 -18.35 -16.87 -6.15
C SER A 4 -16.95 -16.26 -5.93
N VAL A 5 -16.53 -15.35 -6.81
CA VAL A 5 -15.25 -14.64 -6.64
C VAL A 5 -15.26 -13.83 -5.34
N ASP A 6 -16.36 -13.15 -5.03
CA ASP A 6 -16.46 -12.33 -3.80
C ASP A 6 -16.34 -13.18 -2.54
N SER A 7 -16.96 -14.37 -2.50
CA SER A 7 -16.80 -15.31 -1.37
C SER A 7 -15.36 -15.74 -1.16
N LEU A 8 -14.56 -15.84 -2.22
CA LEU A 8 -13.13 -16.17 -2.10
C LEU A 8 -12.32 -14.99 -1.57
N ILE A 9 -12.67 -13.77 -2.00
CA ILE A 9 -12.01 -12.57 -1.50
C ILE A 9 -12.25 -12.43 0.00
N GLU A 10 -13.48 -12.64 0.47
CA GLU A 10 -13.78 -12.61 1.90
C GLU A 10 -13.02 -13.70 2.66
N ARG A 11 -12.92 -14.93 2.13
CA ARG A 11 -12.07 -15.97 2.75
C ARG A 11 -10.59 -15.59 2.84
N ILE A 12 -10.05 -14.95 1.80
CA ILE A 12 -8.66 -14.44 1.81
C ILE A 12 -8.53 -13.34 2.88
N ARG A 13 -9.51 -12.43 2.96
CA ARG A 13 -9.54 -11.35 3.95
C ARG A 13 -9.62 -11.88 5.38
N GLU A 14 -10.51 -12.83 5.64
CA GLU A 14 -10.65 -13.51 6.94
C GLU A 14 -9.35 -14.22 7.35
N ALA A 15 -8.71 -14.93 6.42
CA ALA A 15 -7.45 -15.62 6.65
C ALA A 15 -6.30 -14.65 6.99
N LEU A 16 -6.29 -13.45 6.38
CA LEU A 16 -5.30 -12.41 6.67
C LEU A 16 -5.62 -11.64 7.96
N GLY A 17 -6.90 -11.47 8.30
CA GLY A 17 -7.36 -10.83 9.52
C GLY A 17 -6.72 -9.45 9.76
N ALA A 18 -6.00 -9.31 10.88
CA ALA A 18 -5.32 -8.05 11.23
C ALA A 18 -4.15 -7.69 10.30
N GLU A 19 -3.68 -8.65 9.50
CA GLU A 19 -2.61 -8.47 8.52
C GLU A 19 -3.16 -8.08 7.13
N TRP A 20 -4.47 -7.88 7.01
CA TRP A 20 -5.07 -7.29 5.82
C TRP A 20 -4.47 -5.90 5.55
N LEU A 21 -3.95 -5.70 4.34
CA LEU A 21 -3.13 -4.53 4.02
C LEU A 21 -3.85 -3.19 4.26
N PRO A 22 -5.13 -2.99 3.83
CA PRO A 22 -5.90 -1.81 4.20
C PRO A 22 -6.05 -1.59 5.71
N GLU A 23 -6.14 -2.66 6.51
CA GLU A 23 -6.26 -2.53 7.97
C GLU A 23 -4.94 -2.07 8.60
N LEU A 24 -3.80 -2.58 8.11
CA LEU A 24 -2.49 -2.07 8.50
C LEU A 24 -2.32 -0.60 8.09
N TYR A 25 -2.75 -0.23 6.89
CA TYR A 25 -2.73 1.15 6.43
C TYR A 25 -3.53 2.07 7.38
N ARG A 26 -4.76 1.67 7.73
CA ARG A 26 -5.59 2.39 8.71
C ARG A 26 -4.90 2.51 10.07
N LYS A 27 -4.46 1.39 10.66
CA LYS A 27 -3.94 1.35 12.03
C LYS A 27 -2.53 1.92 12.20
N LYS A 28 -1.67 1.81 11.19
CA LYS A 28 -0.23 2.14 11.31
C LYS A 28 0.14 3.43 10.58
N VAL A 29 -0.58 3.78 9.52
CA VAL A 29 -0.30 4.98 8.74
C VAL A 29 -1.27 6.10 9.12
N ARG A 30 -2.58 5.82 9.04
CA ARG A 30 -3.61 6.87 9.18
C ARG A 30 -3.96 7.22 10.63
N SER A 31 -3.49 6.44 11.59
CA SER A 31 -3.59 6.74 13.03
C SER A 31 -2.62 7.82 13.52
N GLN A 32 -1.72 8.31 12.65
CA GLN A 32 -0.71 9.31 12.98
C GLN A 32 -0.72 10.47 11.96
N ARG A 33 0.11 11.49 12.21
CA ARG A 33 0.25 12.63 11.30
C ARG A 33 0.87 12.19 9.99
N THR A 34 0.17 12.47 8.89
CA THR A 34 0.59 12.13 7.52
C THR A 34 0.42 13.32 6.59
N ARG A 35 1.08 13.27 5.44
CA ARG A 35 0.81 14.11 4.27
C ARG A 35 0.24 13.26 3.15
N SER A 36 -0.58 13.84 2.29
CA SER A 36 -0.94 13.18 1.03
C SER A 36 0.27 13.09 0.09
N TYR A 37 0.38 11.98 -0.64
CA TYR A 37 1.35 11.74 -1.69
C TYR A 37 0.62 11.28 -2.95
N LEU A 38 0.86 11.98 -4.06
CA LEU A 38 0.35 11.63 -5.37
C LEU A 38 1.40 10.83 -6.16
N LEU A 39 1.11 9.57 -6.38
CA LEU A 39 1.83 8.69 -7.30
C LEU A 39 1.12 8.72 -8.66
N ASP A 40 1.63 9.52 -9.59
CA ASP A 40 1.02 9.65 -10.91
C ASP A 40 1.25 8.37 -11.76
N ILE A 41 0.39 7.38 -11.58
CA ILE A 41 0.36 6.11 -12.31
C ILE A 41 -1.03 5.87 -12.91
N ARG A 42 -1.11 5.02 -13.95
CA ARG A 42 -2.37 4.74 -14.65
C ARG A 42 -3.20 3.62 -14.02
N GLY A 43 -2.59 2.79 -13.18
CA GLY A 43 -3.22 1.64 -12.55
C GLY A 43 -2.20 0.79 -11.82
N ALA A 44 -2.64 -0.36 -11.33
CA ALA A 44 -1.80 -1.33 -10.63
C ALA A 44 -0.67 -1.84 -11.53
N GLU A 45 0.54 -1.89 -10.98
CA GLU A 45 1.71 -2.49 -11.62
C GLU A 45 2.13 -3.73 -10.83
N ARG A 46 2.20 -4.89 -11.49
CA ARG A 46 2.43 -6.15 -10.78
C ARG A 46 3.84 -6.21 -10.18
N GLU A 47 4.81 -5.67 -10.89
CA GLU A 47 6.23 -5.78 -10.55
C GLU A 47 6.92 -4.41 -10.62
N PRO A 48 6.58 -3.45 -9.75
CA PRO A 48 7.33 -2.21 -9.69
C PRO A 48 8.73 -2.48 -9.14
N GLU A 49 9.74 -1.93 -9.82
CA GLU A 49 11.15 -2.16 -9.53
C GLU A 49 11.71 -1.02 -8.66
N ILE A 50 12.60 -1.35 -7.72
CA ILE A 50 13.41 -0.34 -7.04
C ILE A 50 14.77 -0.30 -7.74
N LEU A 51 15.15 0.87 -8.23
CA LEU A 51 16.40 1.09 -8.93
C LEU A 51 17.37 1.84 -8.01
N HIS A 52 18.57 1.28 -7.85
CA HIS A 52 19.70 1.99 -7.27
C HIS A 52 20.46 2.65 -8.41
N THR A 53 20.44 3.99 -8.44
CA THR A 53 21.09 4.80 -9.47
C THR A 53 22.22 5.62 -8.86
N LEU A 54 23.03 6.25 -9.71
CA LEU A 54 24.06 7.18 -9.24
C LEU A 54 23.49 8.41 -8.52
N LEU A 55 22.24 8.80 -8.83
CA LEU A 55 21.58 9.99 -8.26
C LEU A 55 20.69 9.65 -7.04
N GLY A 56 20.70 8.39 -6.60
CA GLY A 56 19.88 7.91 -5.49
C GLY A 56 18.94 6.78 -5.90
N ILE A 57 17.81 6.68 -5.20
CA ILE A 57 16.90 5.55 -5.30
C ILE A 57 15.63 5.98 -6.05
N GLU A 58 15.20 5.15 -7.00
CA GLU A 58 13.98 5.39 -7.76
C GLU A 58 13.04 4.18 -7.66
N VAL A 59 11.73 4.42 -7.69
CA VAL A 59 10.73 3.37 -7.97
C VAL A 59 10.29 3.49 -9.42
N LYS A 60 10.50 2.43 -10.20
CA LYS A 60 10.03 2.33 -11.58
C LYS A 60 8.68 1.62 -11.60
N VAL A 61 7.68 2.28 -12.20
CA VAL A 61 6.33 1.76 -12.39
C VAL A 61 5.99 1.86 -13.88
N GLY A 62 6.01 0.72 -14.57
CA GLY A 62 5.95 0.68 -16.03
C GLY A 62 7.05 1.54 -16.68
N ARG A 63 6.63 2.62 -17.37
CA ARG A 63 7.54 3.57 -18.04
C ARG A 63 7.91 4.79 -17.20
N ARG A 64 7.34 4.93 -16.00
CA ARG A 64 7.57 6.09 -15.12
C ARG A 64 8.56 5.74 -14.03
N ARG A 65 9.31 6.73 -13.57
CA ARG A 65 10.25 6.61 -12.44
C ARG A 65 9.97 7.72 -11.44
N PHE A 66 10.01 7.37 -10.17
CA PHE A 66 9.75 8.27 -9.06
C PHE A 66 10.96 8.28 -8.13
N ALA A 67 11.63 9.42 -8.04
CA ALA A 67 12.74 9.60 -7.12
C ALA A 67 12.25 9.46 -5.68
N CYS A 68 13.02 8.74 -4.87
CA CYS A 68 12.75 8.49 -3.46
C CYS A 68 13.96 8.95 -2.63
N PRO A 69 13.73 9.52 -1.43
CA PRO A 69 14.81 9.97 -0.56
C PRO A 69 15.67 8.81 -0.04
N ASP A 70 15.08 7.64 0.17
CA ASP A 70 15.74 6.46 0.70
C ASP A 70 15.04 5.15 0.29
N LEU A 71 15.65 4.01 0.64
CA LEU A 71 15.14 2.68 0.31
C LEU A 71 13.83 2.38 1.04
N ALA A 72 13.67 2.85 2.28
CA ALA A 72 12.47 2.64 3.07
C ALA A 72 11.25 3.27 2.39
N THR A 73 11.41 4.49 1.89
CA THR A 73 10.39 5.22 1.15
C THR A 73 10.09 4.56 -0.19
N ALA A 74 11.11 4.08 -0.90
CA ALA A 74 10.92 3.34 -2.15
C ALA A 74 10.12 2.04 -1.93
N ARG A 75 10.45 1.26 -0.89
CA ARG A 75 9.72 0.06 -0.46
C ARG A 75 8.27 0.38 -0.10
N TYR A 76 8.06 1.47 0.64
CA TYR A 76 6.74 1.97 0.99
C TYR A 76 5.90 2.30 -0.25
N ILE A 77 6.42 3.14 -1.16
CA ILE A 77 5.73 3.56 -2.40
C ILE A 77 5.43 2.35 -3.31
N ARG A 78 6.36 1.38 -3.39
CA ARG A 78 6.20 0.17 -4.20
C ARG A 78 4.92 -0.61 -3.84
N ILE A 79 4.52 -0.64 -2.58
CA ILE A 79 3.26 -1.29 -2.16
C ILE A 79 2.05 -0.63 -2.82
N PHE A 80 1.97 0.70 -2.76
CA PHE A 80 0.85 1.43 -3.35
C PHE A 80 0.85 1.35 -4.88
N ALA A 81 2.04 1.32 -5.51
CA ALA A 81 2.19 1.05 -6.94
C ALA A 81 1.64 -0.34 -7.33
N ARG A 82 1.88 -1.38 -6.50
CA ARG A 82 1.31 -2.72 -6.70
C ARG A 82 -0.21 -2.74 -6.68
N LEU A 83 -0.80 -1.93 -5.81
CA LEU A 83 -2.24 -1.82 -5.68
C LEU A 83 -2.88 -0.89 -6.72
N GLY A 84 -2.06 -0.04 -7.35
CA GLY A 84 -2.53 1.00 -8.27
C GLY A 84 -3.13 2.22 -7.55
N CYS A 85 -2.82 2.41 -6.26
CA CYS A 85 -3.26 3.57 -5.50
C CYS A 85 -2.50 4.80 -6.02
N ARG A 86 -3.24 5.78 -6.53
CA ARG A 86 -2.66 7.04 -7.04
C ARG A 86 -2.40 8.04 -5.93
N GLU A 87 -3.20 8.02 -4.88
CA GLU A 87 -3.06 8.91 -3.74
C GLU A 87 -3.05 8.09 -2.45
N PHE A 88 -2.08 8.35 -1.59
CA PHE A 88 -1.96 7.70 -0.29
C PHE A 88 -1.20 8.57 0.70
N ALA A 89 -1.33 8.23 1.96
CA ALA A 89 -0.76 8.96 3.08
C ALA A 89 0.70 8.55 3.31
N VAL A 90 1.59 9.51 3.53
CA VAL A 90 2.98 9.24 3.96
C VAL A 90 3.17 9.80 5.37
N PRO A 91 3.68 9.01 6.34
CA PRO A 91 4.00 9.49 7.68
C PRO A 91 4.96 10.69 7.68
N TYR A 92 4.71 11.67 8.55
CA TYR A 92 5.66 12.78 8.76
C TYR A 92 6.93 12.34 9.47
N ASP A 93 6.80 11.42 10.42
CA ASP A 93 7.93 10.84 11.12
C ASP A 93 8.58 9.78 10.22
N ILE A 94 9.62 10.21 9.49
CA ILE A 94 10.34 9.40 8.51
C ILE A 94 10.99 8.16 9.15
N SER A 95 11.30 8.20 10.45
CA SER A 95 11.92 7.06 11.16
C SER A 95 11.00 5.84 11.20
N LYS A 96 9.68 6.04 11.09
CA LYS A 96 8.69 4.97 11.10
C LYS A 96 8.47 4.31 9.74
N ILE A 97 8.88 4.96 8.64
CA ILE A 97 8.63 4.47 7.28
C ILE A 97 9.25 3.09 7.07
N SER A 98 10.47 2.86 7.57
CA SER A 98 11.13 1.55 7.42
C SER A 98 10.29 0.42 8.01
N ARG A 99 9.88 0.56 9.27
CA ARG A 99 9.08 -0.46 9.96
C ARG A 99 7.71 -0.65 9.31
N ILE A 100 7.05 0.44 8.92
CA ILE A 100 5.74 0.35 8.25
C ILE A 100 5.88 -0.33 6.89
N ALA A 101 6.94 -0.02 6.13
CA ALA A 101 7.21 -0.67 4.85
C ALA A 101 7.47 -2.18 5.04
N ASP A 102 8.20 -2.59 6.07
CA ASP A 102 8.39 -4.00 6.43
C ASP A 102 7.04 -4.69 6.66
N GLU A 103 6.19 -4.11 7.52
CA GLU A 103 4.87 -4.68 7.86
C GLU A 103 3.94 -4.79 6.63
N LEU A 104 3.91 -3.74 5.79
CA LEU A 104 3.11 -3.74 4.55
C LEU A 104 3.65 -4.74 3.52
N GLU A 105 4.97 -4.90 3.40
CA GLU A 105 5.57 -5.89 2.51
C GLU A 105 5.30 -7.31 2.97
N THR A 106 5.41 -7.60 4.27
CA THR A 106 5.04 -8.89 4.83
C THR A 106 3.56 -9.19 4.57
N SER A 107 2.67 -8.23 4.81
CA SER A 107 1.24 -8.35 4.50
C SER A 107 0.99 -8.64 3.01
N TRP A 108 1.69 -7.95 2.11
CA TRP A 108 1.58 -8.21 0.68
C TRP A 108 2.04 -9.62 0.31
N GLN A 109 3.18 -10.09 0.84
CA GLN A 109 3.65 -11.46 0.56
C GLN A 109 2.68 -12.51 1.09
N ARG A 110 2.15 -12.33 2.30
CA ARG A 110 1.13 -13.23 2.85
C ARG A 110 -0.14 -13.21 2.01
N THR A 111 -0.55 -12.06 1.51
CA THR A 111 -1.68 -11.94 0.58
C THR A 111 -1.47 -12.79 -0.66
N LEU A 112 -0.27 -12.75 -1.25
CA LEU A 112 0.06 -13.57 -2.42
C LEU A 112 0.02 -15.07 -2.11
N LEU A 113 0.55 -15.49 -0.95
CA LEU A 113 0.54 -16.89 -0.52
C LEU A 113 -0.88 -17.42 -0.29
N VAL A 114 -1.69 -16.67 0.46
CA VAL A 114 -3.09 -17.05 0.74
C VAL A 114 -3.91 -17.06 -0.54
N ALA A 115 -3.74 -16.07 -1.42
CA ALA A 115 -4.43 -16.04 -2.71
C ALA A 115 -4.01 -17.20 -3.61
N ALA A 116 -2.72 -17.58 -3.62
CA ALA A 116 -2.23 -18.74 -4.35
C ALA A 116 -2.83 -20.05 -3.80
N GLU A 117 -2.90 -20.21 -2.48
CA GLU A 117 -3.50 -21.39 -1.85
C GLU A 117 -4.98 -21.52 -2.19
N VAL A 118 -5.76 -20.44 -2.04
CA VAL A 118 -7.19 -20.39 -2.35
C VAL A 118 -7.47 -20.62 -3.84
N SER A 119 -6.53 -20.26 -4.72
CA SER A 119 -6.67 -20.42 -6.17
C SER A 119 -5.97 -21.67 -6.74
N SER A 120 -5.26 -22.46 -5.93
CA SER A 120 -4.42 -23.59 -6.34
C SER A 120 -5.15 -24.64 -7.18
N ARG A 121 -6.42 -24.90 -6.85
CA ARG A 121 -7.28 -25.90 -7.55
C ARG A 121 -8.10 -25.30 -8.69
N ARG A 122 -7.86 -24.03 -9.05
CA ARG A 122 -8.65 -23.31 -10.06
C ARG A 122 -7.86 -23.15 -11.37
N PRO A 123 -8.55 -23.06 -12.52
CA PRO A 123 -7.90 -22.76 -13.79
C PRO A 123 -7.14 -21.42 -13.75
N PRO A 124 -6.04 -21.26 -14.49
CA PRO A 124 -5.22 -20.04 -14.48
C PRO A 124 -5.99 -18.74 -14.72
N ARG A 125 -6.99 -18.76 -15.61
CA ARG A 125 -7.85 -17.60 -15.87
C ARG A 125 -8.64 -17.17 -14.64
N SER A 126 -9.18 -18.12 -13.87
CA SER A 126 -9.91 -17.82 -12.64
C SER A 126 -8.98 -17.31 -11.55
N ALA A 127 -7.79 -17.88 -11.41
CA ALA A 127 -6.78 -17.42 -10.45
C ALA A 127 -6.37 -15.95 -10.73
N MET A 128 -6.15 -15.62 -12.00
CA MET A 128 -5.85 -14.25 -12.42
C MET A 128 -6.99 -13.27 -12.12
N LEU A 129 -8.25 -13.67 -12.34
CA LEU A 129 -9.42 -12.84 -12.01
C LEU A 129 -9.53 -12.59 -10.51
N ILE A 130 -9.29 -13.61 -9.67
CA ILE A 130 -9.25 -13.48 -8.21
C ILE A 130 -8.17 -12.47 -7.80
N GLY A 131 -6.94 -12.62 -8.33
CA GLY A 131 -5.85 -11.68 -8.03
C GLY A 131 -6.17 -10.24 -8.43
N ARG A 132 -6.75 -10.02 -9.62
CA ARG A 132 -7.18 -8.68 -10.07
C ARG A 132 -8.27 -8.09 -9.17
N LYS A 133 -9.29 -8.88 -8.82
CA LYS A 133 -10.37 -8.45 -7.93
C LYS A 133 -9.85 -8.14 -6.53
N LEU A 134 -8.95 -8.97 -6.00
CA LEU A 134 -8.30 -8.77 -4.70
C LEU A 134 -7.55 -7.44 -4.64
N VAL A 135 -6.74 -7.14 -5.66
CA VAL A 135 -6.05 -5.86 -5.79
C VAL A 135 -7.03 -4.69 -5.91
N SER A 136 -8.13 -4.85 -6.65
CA SER A 136 -9.18 -3.83 -6.74
C SER A 136 -9.81 -3.54 -5.38
N VAL A 137 -10.22 -4.57 -4.64
CA VAL A 137 -10.85 -4.43 -3.33
C VAL A 137 -9.91 -3.76 -2.33
N MET A 138 -8.65 -4.20 -2.26
CA MET A 138 -7.65 -3.54 -1.41
C MET A 138 -7.45 -2.06 -1.77
N ARG A 139 -7.39 -1.74 -3.07
CA ARG A 139 -7.23 -0.36 -3.55
C ARG A 139 -8.42 0.49 -3.16
N GLU A 140 -9.64 0.01 -3.42
CA GLU A 140 -10.90 0.68 -3.08
C GLU A 140 -10.99 0.95 -1.57
N GLU A 141 -10.58 0.00 -0.72
CA GLU A 141 -10.52 0.21 0.74
C GLU A 141 -9.48 1.26 1.14
N ILE A 142 -8.29 1.26 0.54
CA ILE A 142 -7.26 2.29 0.81
C ILE A 142 -7.74 3.67 0.36
N GLU A 143 -8.34 3.77 -0.82
CA GLU A 143 -8.92 5.01 -1.36
C GLU A 143 -10.05 5.51 -0.45
N SER A 144 -10.89 4.61 0.06
CA SER A 144 -11.95 4.94 1.03
C SER A 144 -11.41 5.42 2.38
N ILE A 145 -10.28 4.87 2.85
CA ILE A 145 -9.59 5.36 4.05
C ILE A 145 -9.00 6.76 3.78
N GLY A 146 -8.54 7.00 2.56
CA GLY A 146 -8.06 8.29 2.07
C GLY A 146 -6.64 8.63 2.52
N ALA A 147 -5.98 9.47 1.72
CA ALA A 147 -4.62 9.96 1.98
C ALA A 147 -4.54 10.98 3.13
N GLY A 148 -5.69 11.48 3.60
CA GLY A 148 -5.80 12.55 4.57
C GLY A 148 -5.60 13.94 3.96
N GLU A 149 -5.59 14.96 4.81
CA GLU A 149 -5.36 16.34 4.40
C GLU A 149 -3.99 16.50 3.72
N PRO A 150 -3.86 17.36 2.69
CA PRO A 150 -2.60 17.61 2.00
C PRO A 150 -1.55 18.26 2.92
N MET A 151 -1.99 18.95 3.98
CA MET A 151 -1.13 19.55 5.00
C MET A 151 -1.72 19.24 6.39
N PRO A 152 -0.91 18.77 7.36
CA PRO A 152 -1.41 18.51 8.70
C PRO A 152 -1.76 19.84 9.37
N ALA A 153 -2.87 19.90 10.10
CA ALA A 153 -3.18 21.02 10.97
C ALA A 153 -1.98 21.26 11.92
N PHE A 154 -1.36 22.44 11.82
CA PHE A 154 -0.32 22.87 12.74
C PHE A 154 -0.99 23.47 13.99
N ASP A 155 -1.64 22.63 14.80
CA ASP A 155 -2.10 23.01 16.13
C ASP A 155 -0.93 23.07 17.12
N THR A 156 0.10 23.84 16.79
CA THR A 156 1.13 24.21 17.75
C THR A 156 0.61 25.37 18.58
N ARG A 157 0.15 25.09 19.80
CA ARG A 157 0.13 26.11 20.87
C ARG A 157 1.58 26.52 21.12
N THR A 158 2.04 27.56 20.44
CA THR A 158 3.35 28.16 20.66
C THR A 158 3.36 28.72 22.08
N ARG A 159 3.97 27.99 23.03
CA ARG A 159 4.32 28.53 24.35
C ARG A 159 5.42 29.57 24.14
N GLN A 160 5.01 30.83 23.89
CA GLN A 160 5.93 31.96 24.00
C GLN A 160 6.45 32.00 25.44
N ARG A 161 7.77 31.95 25.61
CA ARG A 161 8.41 32.32 26.88
C ARG A 161 8.09 33.79 27.12
N LYS A 162 7.44 34.11 28.24
CA LYS A 162 7.35 35.50 28.72
C LYS A 162 8.78 36.02 28.91
N LYS A 163 9.09 37.14 28.28
CA LYS A 163 10.28 37.94 28.58
C LYS A 163 10.16 38.51 29.99
#